data_AF-A0A947GRH1-F1
#
_entry.id   AF-A0A947GRH1-F1
#
_cell.length_a   1.000
_cell.length_b   1.000
_cell.length_c   1.000
_cell.angle_alpha   90.00
_cell.angle_beta   90.00
_cell.angle_gamma   90.00
#
_symmetry.space_group_name_H-M   'P 1'
#
loop_
_entity.id
_entity.type
_entity.pdbx_description
1 polymer ?
#
loop_
_entity_poly.entity_id
_entity_poly.type
_entity_poly.pdbx_seq_one_letter_code
_entity_poly.pdbx_strand_id
1 'polypeptide(L)' 'MNASSASAFFAFLPASATRSLLLQLAAGAALGLVVLYGVAFAESPLAHNAAHDVRHVTVKPCH' A
#
# COMPACT_ATOMS: atom_id res chain seq x y z
N MET A 1 -15.17 -3.39 -39.69
CA MET A 1 -16.20 -4.28 -39.12
C MET A 1 -15.51 -5.62 -38.93
N ASN A 2 -15.15 -6.06 -37.73
CA ASN A 2 -16.12 -6.64 -36.81
C ASN A 2 -15.56 -6.69 -35.38
N ALA A 3 -16.09 -5.81 -34.53
CA ALA A 3 -16.01 -5.94 -33.08
C ALA A 3 -17.21 -6.79 -32.64
N SER A 4 -17.00 -8.10 -32.54
CA SER A 4 -17.96 -9.06 -31.97
C SER A 4 -17.14 -10.33 -31.75
N SER A 5 -16.63 -10.61 -30.55
CA SER A 5 -17.45 -11.32 -29.57
C SER A 5 -16.70 -11.28 -28.23
N ALA A 6 -16.78 -10.16 -27.52
CA ALA A 6 -16.61 -10.19 -26.07
C ALA A 6 -17.88 -10.83 -25.50
N SER A 7 -18.03 -12.14 -25.72
CA SER A 7 -19.07 -12.94 -25.09
C SER A 7 -18.80 -12.87 -23.60
N ALA A 8 -19.63 -12.13 -22.88
CA ALA A 8 -19.63 -12.11 -21.43
C ALA A 8 -19.98 -13.52 -20.95
N PHE A 9 -18.98 -14.38 -20.82
CA PHE A 9 -19.11 -15.66 -20.17
C PHE A 9 -19.28 -15.36 -18.67
N PHE A 10 -20.51 -15.40 -18.19
CA PHE A 10 -20.74 -15.70 -16.77
C PHE A 10 -20.27 -17.14 -16.53
N ALA A 11 -18.96 -17.30 -16.37
CA ALA A 11 -18.37 -18.54 -15.94
C ALA A 11 -18.77 -18.75 -14.48
N PHE A 12 -19.42 -19.86 -14.18
CA PHE A 12 -19.49 -20.37 -12.82
C PHE A 12 -18.07 -20.76 -12.43
N LEU A 13 -17.35 -19.89 -11.71
CA LEU A 13 -16.04 -20.26 -11.21
C LEU A 13 -16.22 -21.41 -10.21
N PRO A 14 -15.40 -22.47 -10.30
CA PRO A 14 -15.43 -23.52 -9.30
C PRO A 14 -15.18 -22.90 -7.92
N ALA A 15 -15.82 -23.44 -6.88
CA ALA A 15 -15.73 -22.89 -5.52
C ALA A 15 -14.26 -22.71 -5.05
N SER A 16 -13.34 -23.55 -5.53
CA SER A 16 -11.91 -23.43 -5.31
C SER A 16 -11.30 -22.16 -5.93
N ALA A 17 -11.70 -21.77 -7.14
CA ALA A 17 -11.20 -20.57 -7.81
C ALA A 17 -11.74 -19.30 -7.16
N THR A 18 -13.01 -19.28 -6.76
CA THR A 18 -13.58 -18.16 -5.98
C THR A 18 -12.87 -18.01 -4.64
N ARG A 19 -12.59 -19.11 -3.93
CA ARG A 19 -11.83 -19.09 -2.67
C ARG A 19 -10.42 -18.55 -2.87
N SER A 20 -9.70 -19.01 -3.90
CA SER A 20 -8.35 -18.51 -4.21
C SER A 20 -8.36 -17.02 -4.54
N LEU A 21 -9.35 -16.56 -5.31
CA LEU A 21 -9.53 -15.14 -5.61
C LEU A 21 -9.75 -14.33 -4.32
N LEU A 22 -10.68 -14.74 -3.47
CA LEU A 22 -10.94 -14.06 -2.20
C LEU A 22 -9.70 -14.00 -1.30
N LEU A 23 -8.90 -15.08 -1.25
CA LEU A 23 -7.64 -15.09 -0.50
C LEU A 23 -6.61 -14.11 -1.07
N GLN A 24 -6.50 -13.99 -2.40
CA GLN A 24 -5.61 -13.03 -3.05
C GLN A 24 -6.04 -11.59 -2.76
N LEU A 25 -7.34 -11.28 -2.87
CA LEU A 25 -7.86 -9.95 -2.53
C LEU A 25 -7.66 -9.63 -1.04
N ALA A 26 -7.94 -10.59 -0.15
CA ALA A 26 -7.75 -10.41 1.28
C ALA A 26 -6.27 -10.18 1.64
N ALA A 27 -5.36 -10.93 1.03
CA ALA A 27 -3.92 -10.74 1.22
C ALA A 27 -3.45 -9.37 0.70
N GLY A 28 -3.93 -8.95 -0.48
CA GLY A 28 -3.64 -7.63 -1.03
C GLY A 28 -4.18 -6.49 -0.16
N ALA A 29 -5.41 -6.62 0.35
CA ALA A 29 -6.00 -5.66 1.27
C ALA A 29 -5.23 -5.60 2.61
N ALA A 30 -4.84 -6.75 3.16
CA ALA A 30 -4.03 -6.82 4.37
C ALA A 30 -2.65 -6.17 4.18
N LEU A 31 -1.98 -6.42 3.05
CA LEU A 31 -0.73 -5.76 2.69
C LEU A 31 -0.92 -4.24 2.60
N GLY A 32 -1.96 -3.78 1.92
CA GLY A 32 -2.30 -2.36 1.81
C GLY A 32 -2.52 -1.71 3.18
N LEU A 33 -3.24 -2.40 4.07
CA LEU A 33 -3.48 -1.93 5.43
C LEU A 33 -2.17 -1.82 6.24
N VAL A 34 -1.27 -2.81 6.10
CA VAL A 34 0.06 -2.76 6.75
C VAL A 34 0.88 -1.58 6.24
N VAL A 35 0.85 -1.28 4.94
CA VAL A 35 1.58 -0.13 4.39
C VAL A 35 0.98 1.18 4.90
N LEU A 36 -0.35 1.35 4.80
CA LEU A 36 -1.01 2.59 5.23
C LEU A 36 -0.83 2.83 6.73
N TYR A 37 -1.05 1.80 7.56
CA TYR A 37 -0.88 1.90 9.00
C TYR A 37 0.59 2.06 9.38
N GLY A 38 1.46 1.24 8.79
CA GLY A 38 2.89 1.29 9.00
C GLY A 38 3.43 2.70 8.74
N VAL A 39 3.13 3.29 7.58
CA VAL A 39 3.57 4.65 7.24
C VAL A 39 2.90 5.70 8.12
N ALA A 40 1.59 5.62 8.37
CA ALA A 40 0.88 6.61 9.18
C ALA A 40 1.39 6.70 10.62
N PHE A 41 1.90 5.59 11.17
CA PHE A 41 2.40 5.50 12.55
C PHE A 41 3.89 5.20 12.63
N ALA A 42 4.64 5.29 11.52
CA ALA A 42 6.08 5.01 11.45
C ALA A 42 6.94 6.02 12.22
N GLU A 43 6.35 6.93 12.99
CA GLU A 43 6.99 8.15 13.48
C GLU A 43 8.40 7.88 13.97
N SER A 44 9.36 8.35 13.19
CA SER A 44 10.74 7.90 13.30
C SER A 44 11.51 8.94 14.13
N PRO A 45 11.78 8.67 15.41
CA PRO A 45 12.50 9.62 16.26
C PRO A 45 13.89 9.93 15.67
N LEU A 46 14.47 8.99 14.91
CA LEU A 46 15.72 9.22 14.19
C LEU A 46 15.60 10.30 13.10
N ALA A 47 14.58 10.25 12.23
CA ALA A 47 14.42 11.27 11.20
C ALA A 47 13.96 12.60 11.80
N HIS A 48 13.13 12.55 12.84
CA HIS A 48 12.69 13.73 13.59
C HIS A 48 13.89 14.47 14.22
N ASN A 49 14.76 13.74 14.92
CA ASN A 49 15.95 14.30 15.56
C ASN A 49 16.94 14.82 14.52
N ALA A 50 17.18 14.08 13.43
CA ALA A 50 18.05 14.55 12.35
C ALA A 50 17.54 15.85 11.71
N ALA A 51 16.23 15.98 11.49
CA ALA A 51 15.63 17.21 10.98
C ALA A 51 15.76 18.37 11.97
N HIS A 52 15.64 18.09 13.27
CA HIS A 52 15.87 19.07 14.32
C HIS A 52 17.33 19.54 14.34
N ASP A 53 18.29 18.62 14.22
CA ASP A 53 19.73 18.93 14.17
C ASP A 53 20.09 19.80 12.96
N VAL A 54 19.54 19.50 11.77
CA VAL A 54 19.75 20.31 10.57
C VAL A 54 19.23 21.74 10.74
N ARG A 55 18.11 21.94 11.46
CA ARG A 55 17.58 23.27 11.75
C ARG A 55 18.49 24.06 12.71
N HIS A 56 19.09 23.39 13.69
CA HIS A 56 20.09 24.03 14.57
C HIS A 56 21.32 24.47 13.78
N VAL A 57 21.80 23.66 12.84
CA VAL A 57 22.96 24.03 12.02
C VAL A 57 22.63 25.10 10.96
N THR A 58 21.42 25.09 10.38
CA THR A 58 21.04 25.98 9.26
C THR A 58 20.53 27.35 9.69
N VAL A 59 19.74 27.44 10.78
CA VAL A 59 19.01 28.66 11.15
C VAL A 59 19.70 29.43 12.27
N LYS A 60 20.36 28.73 13.19
CA LYS A 60 20.99 29.33 14.38
C LYS A 60 22.22 28.51 14.79
N PRO A 61 23.34 28.67 14.09
CA PRO A 61 24.59 27.98 14.46
C PRO A 61 24.89 28.27 15.93
N CYS A 62 25.01 27.21 16.73
CA CYS A 62 25.37 27.31 18.14
C CYS A 62 26.90 27.47 18.34
N HIS A 63 27.65 27.65 17.26
CA HIS A 63 29.00 28.22 17.21
C HIS A 63 29.22 28.79 15.80
#